data_AF-A0A4Y9V0Z4-F1
#
_entry.id   AF-A0A4Y9V0Z4-F1
#
_cell.length_a   1.000
_cell.length_b   1.000
_cell.length_c   1.000
_cell.angle_alpha   90.00
_cell.angle_beta   90.00
_cell.angle_gamma   90.00
#
_symmetry.space_group_name_H-M   'P 1'
#
loop_
_entity.id
_entity.type
_entity.pdbx_description
1 polymer ?
#
loop_
_entity_poly.entity_id
_entity_poly.type
_entity_poly.pdbx_seq_one_letter_code
_entity_poly.pdbx_strand_id
1 'polypeptide(L)' 'MAAFEGGGVRGAAYAGAYEAAVEAGIRFSRVAGSSAGSVIASLIAAGASPASLKRRMLETVWL' A
#
# COMPACT_ATOMS: atom_id res chain seq x y z
N MET A 1 -4.01 10.62 -7.79
CA MET A 1 -4.62 9.27 -7.80
C MET A 1 -3.48 8.26 -7.83
N ALA A 2 -3.51 7.24 -6.97
CA ALA A 2 -2.53 6.15 -6.96
C ALA A 2 -3.19 4.83 -7.38
N ALA A 3 -2.47 3.99 -8.14
CA ALA A 3 -2.93 2.69 -8.59
C ALA A 3 -1.93 1.60 -8.18
N PHE A 4 -2.43 0.53 -7.56
CA PHE A 4 -1.62 -0.59 -7.05
C PHE A 4 -1.97 -1.86 -7.82
N GLU A 5 -1.02 -2.38 -8.59
CA GLU A 5 -1.23 -3.59 -9.37
C GLU A 5 -1.11 -4.87 -8.51
N GLY A 6 -1.67 -5.96 -9.02
CA GLY A 6 -1.61 -7.26 -8.38
C GLY A 6 -0.24 -7.93 -8.58
N GLY A 7 0.33 -8.44 -7.49
CA GLY A 7 1.53 -9.28 -7.50
C GLY A 7 1.97 -9.55 -6.07
N GLY A 8 1.46 -10.64 -5.46
CA GLY A 8 1.47 -10.89 -4.00
C GLY A 8 2.78 -10.59 -3.26
N VAL A 9 3.93 -10.87 -3.89
CA VAL A 9 5.28 -10.61 -3.31
C VAL A 9 5.65 -9.13 -3.19
N ARG A 10 4.97 -8.21 -3.90
CA ARG A 10 5.33 -6.78 -3.96
C ARG A 10 4.69 -5.92 -2.85
N GLY A 11 4.00 -6.51 -1.88
CA GLY A 11 3.34 -5.76 -0.79
C GLY A 11 4.29 -4.86 0.02
N ALA A 12 5.49 -5.34 0.32
CA ALA A 12 6.52 -4.55 1.00
C ALA A 12 7.03 -3.38 0.13
N ALA A 13 7.14 -3.58 -1.18
CA ALA A 13 7.55 -2.54 -2.12
C ALA A 13 6.52 -1.39 -2.19
N TYR A 14 5.22 -1.72 -2.15
CA TYR A 14 4.16 -0.71 -2.11
C TYR A 14 4.14 0.09 -0.81
N ALA A 15 4.50 -0.51 0.33
CA ALA A 15 4.65 0.22 1.58
C ALA A 15 5.80 1.22 1.52
N GLY A 16 6.96 0.83 0.95
CA GLY A 16 8.08 1.75 0.72
C GLY A 16 7.75 2.87 -0.27
N ALA A 17 7.04 2.55 -1.36
CA ALA A 17 6.57 3.56 -2.32
C ALA A 17 5.59 4.56 -1.68
N TYR A 18 4.71 4.09 -0.79
CA TYR A 18 3.80 4.95 -0.05
C TYR A 18 4.55 5.82 0.97
N GLU A 19 5.52 5.27 1.69
CA GLU A 19 6.39 6.01 2.61
C GLU A 19 7.10 7.16 1.91
N ALA A 20 7.79 6.88 0.81
CA ALA A 20 8.48 7.89 0.01
C ALA A 20 7.53 8.98 -0.51
N ALA A 21 6.31 8.61 -0.93
CA ALA A 21 5.31 9.58 -1.38
C ALA A 21 4.88 10.52 -0.24
N VAL A 22 4.63 9.98 0.96
CA VAL A 22 4.24 10.77 2.13
C VAL A 22 5.38 11.70 2.58
N GLU A 23 6.62 11.22 2.58
CA GLU A 23 7.82 12.02 2.89
C GLU A 23 8.02 13.17 1.88
N ALA A 24 7.67 12.94 0.61
CA ALA A 24 7.65 13.98 -0.42
C ALA A 24 6.46 14.96 -0.30
N GLY A 25 5.64 14.85 0.74
CA GLY A 25 4.45 15.70 0.94
C GLY A 25 3.25 15.32 0.06
N ILE A 26 3.31 14.19 -0.65
CA ILE A 26 2.23 13.74 -1.54
C ILE A 26 1.14 13.08 -0.70
N ARG A 27 -0.10 13.51 -0.94
CA ARG A 27 -1.30 12.92 -0.34
C ARG A 27 -2.19 12.34 -1.43
N PHE A 28 -2.61 11.10 -1.24
CA PHE A 28 -3.48 10.43 -2.21
C PHE A 28 -4.93 10.81 -1.96
N SER A 29 -5.51 11.58 -2.89
CA SER A 29 -6.94 11.92 -2.90
C SER A 29 -7.83 10.79 -3.43
N ARG A 30 -7.24 9.79 -4.09
CA ARG A 30 -7.92 8.61 -4.62
C ARG A 30 -6.93 7.47 -4.78
N VAL A 31 -7.33 6.26 -4.43
CA VAL A 31 -6.53 5.04 -4.55
C VAL A 31 -7.34 3.97 -5.27
N ALA A 32 -6.66 3.13 -6.04
CA ALA A 32 -7.25 1.99 -6.74
C ALA A 32 -6.27 0.81 -6.71
N GLY A 33 -6.77 -0.41 -6.81
CA GLY A 33 -5.89 -1.56 -6.99
C GLY A 33 -6.62 -2.82 -7.42
N SER A 34 -5.86 -3.83 -7.82
CA SER A 34 -6.37 -5.11 -8.32
C SER A 34 -5.76 -6.28 -7.53
N SER A 35 -6.58 -7.25 -7.13
CA SER A 35 -6.14 -8.45 -6.36
C SER A 35 -5.37 -8.06 -5.09
N ALA A 36 -4.10 -8.45 -4.94
CA ALA A 36 -3.26 -8.02 -3.82
C ALA A 36 -3.16 -6.48 -3.71
N GLY A 37 -3.18 -5.77 -4.85
CA GLY A 37 -3.21 -4.32 -4.90
C GLY A 37 -4.51 -3.70 -4.37
N SER A 38 -5.66 -4.38 -4.48
CA SER A 38 -6.93 -3.89 -3.90
C SER A 38 -6.92 -3.93 -2.37
N VAL A 39 -6.22 -4.90 -1.77
CA VAL A 39 -6.04 -4.94 -0.31
C VAL A 39 -5.24 -3.72 0.14
N ILE A 40 -4.14 -3.42 -0.54
CA ILE A 40 -3.29 -2.27 -0.23
C ILE A 40 -4.05 -0.94 -0.43
N ALA A 41 -4.74 -0.79 -1.56
CA ALA A 41 -5.55 0.39 -1.83
C ALA A 41 -6.62 0.59 -0.75
N SER A 42 -7.30 -0.48 -0.32
CA SER A 42 -8.32 -0.40 0.74
C SER A 42 -7.73 0.02 2.09
N LEU A 43 -6.55 -0.49 2.46
CA LEU A 43 -5.87 -0.12 3.70
C LEU A 43 -5.44 1.35 3.69
N ILE A 44 -4.90 1.84 2.57
CA ILE A 44 -4.52 3.24 2.42
C ILE A 44 -5.77 4.14 2.46
N ALA A 45 -6.86 3.75 1.78
CA ALA A 45 -8.13 4.48 1.81
C ALA A 45 -8.72 4.56 3.23
N ALA A 46 -8.54 3.51 4.04
CA ALA A 46 -8.96 3.47 5.45
C ALA A 46 -8.04 4.29 6.38
N GLY A 47 -7.02 4.98 5.84
CA GLY A 47 -6.11 5.83 6.60
C GLY A 47 -4.93 5.10 7.24
N ALA A 48 -4.57 3.90 6.75
CA ALA A 48 -3.36 3.23 7.21
C ALA A 48 -2.12 4.10 6.96
N SER A 49 -1.23 4.18 7.94
CA SER A 49 0.09 4.80 7.79
C SER A 49 1.04 3.87 6.99
N PRO A 50 2.11 4.40 6.38
CA PRO A 50 3.11 3.57 5.70
C PRO A 50 3.68 2.48 6.60
N ALA A 51 3.96 2.81 7.87
CA ALA A 51 4.45 1.86 8.87
C ALA A 51 3.43 0.75 9.19
N SER A 52 2.14 1.09 9.32
CA SER A 52 1.07 0.11 9.56
C SER A 52 0.90 -0.82 8.36
N LEU A 53 0.95 -0.27 7.15
CA LEU A 53 0.86 -1.02 5.91
C LEU A 53 2.04 -2.01 5.79
N LYS A 54 3.28 -1.55 6.03
CA LYS A 54 4.48 -2.38 6.02
C LYS A 54 4.37 -3.55 7.00
N ARG A 55 3.96 -3.28 8.24
CA ARG A 55 3.76 -4.31 9.27
C ARG A 55 2.77 -5.38 8.81
N ARG A 56 1.59 -4.95 8.35
CA ARG A 56 0.53 -5.87 7.88
C ARG A 56 0.96 -6.70 6.68
N MET A 57 1.70 -6.12 5.74
CA MET A 57 2.22 -6.87 4.59
C MET A 57 3.27 -7.90 5.01
N LEU A 58 4.14 -7.60 5.97
CA LEU A 58 5.11 -8.57 6.51
C LEU A 58 4.44 -9.69 7.32
N GLU A 59 3.36 -9.41 8.03
CA GLU A 59 2.60 -10.40 8.79
C GLU A 59 1.70 -11.29 7.89
N THR A 60 1.29 -10.78 6.73
CA THR A 60 0.35 -11.48 5.81
C THR A 60 1.06 -12.31 4.74
N VAL A 61 2.38 -12.16 4.55
CA VAL A 61 3.19 -13.04 3.67
C VAL A 61 3.29 -14.44 4.29
N TRP A 62 2.24 -15.24 4.11
CA TRP A 62 2.19 -16.66 4.45
C TRP A 62 1.40 -17.49 3.41
N LEU A 63 1.45 -17.11 2.13
CA LEU A 63 1.03 -17.95 0.99
C LEU A 63 1.96 -17.72 -0.20
#